data_AF-A0A6G3XYC2-F1
#
_entry.id   AF-A0A6G3XYC2-F1
#
_cell.length_a   1.000
_cell.length_b   1.000
_cell.length_c   1.000
_cell.angle_alpha   90.00
_cell.angle_beta   90.00
_cell.angle_gamma   90.00
#
_symmetry.space_group_name_H-M   'P 1'
#
loop_
_entity.id
_entity.type
_entity.pdbx_description
1 polymer ?
#
loop_
_entity_poly.entity_id
_entity_poly.type
_entity_poly.pdbx_seq_one_letter_code
_entity_poly.pdbx_strand_id
1 'polypeptide(L)'
;GTVPVHATTLADLAAPPATGLRLTWMGHSSVLAEIDGRRILFDPVWGERCSPFPFAGPKRLHPTPLSLAALGPVDVVVISHDHYDHLDLPTIRALAGTDTVFAVPLG
;
A
#
# COMPACT_ATOMS: atom_id res chain seq x y z
N GLY A 1 -17.35 19.78 3.58
CA GLY A 1 -18.17 18.80 4.32
C GLY A 1 -17.26 17.73 4.89
N THR A 2 -17.69 16.98 5.91
CA THR A 2 -16.93 15.81 6.37
C THR A 2 -16.87 14.80 5.23
N VAL A 3 -15.66 14.44 4.80
CA VAL A 3 -15.48 13.35 3.83
C VAL A 3 -15.91 12.07 4.55
N PRO A 4 -16.90 11.32 4.05
CA PRO A 4 -17.26 10.05 4.65
C PRO A 4 -16.05 9.11 4.57
N VAL A 5 -15.54 8.72 5.73
CA VAL A 5 -14.47 7.73 5.85
C VAL A 5 -15.15 6.37 5.95
N HIS A 6 -15.05 5.56 4.90
CA HIS A 6 -15.35 4.15 4.99
C HIS A 6 -14.08 3.43 5.44
N ALA A 7 -14.03 3.04 6.72
CA ALA A 7 -12.92 2.24 7.22
C ALA A 7 -13.02 0.84 6.60
N THR A 8 -12.28 0.61 5.52
CA THR A 8 -12.19 -0.71 4.90
C THR A 8 -11.69 -1.70 5.93
N THR A 9 -12.43 -2.78 6.11
CA THR A 9 -12.12 -3.85 7.06
C THR A 9 -11.43 -5.01 6.35
N LEU A 10 -10.81 -5.89 7.13
CA LEU A 10 -10.31 -7.17 6.61
C LEU A 10 -11.43 -7.97 5.92
N ALA A 11 -12.66 -7.92 6.46
CA ALA A 11 -13.80 -8.64 5.90
C ALA A 11 -14.16 -8.14 4.50
N ASP A 12 -14.04 -6.83 4.26
CA ASP A 12 -14.29 -6.25 2.93
C ASP A 12 -13.28 -6.77 1.90
N LEU A 13 -12.01 -6.90 2.30
CA LEU A 13 -10.94 -7.45 1.44
C LEU A 13 -10.95 -8.98 1.35
N ALA A 14 -11.71 -9.69 2.19
CA ALA A 14 -11.76 -11.16 2.15
C ALA A 14 -12.63 -11.67 0.98
N ALA A 15 -13.61 -10.88 0.54
CA ALA A 15 -14.44 -11.21 -0.61
C ALA A 15 -13.88 -10.56 -1.89
N PRO A 16 -13.92 -11.25 -3.05
CA PRO A 16 -13.58 -10.65 -4.33
C PRO A 16 -14.45 -9.42 -4.66
N PRO A 17 -13.94 -8.44 -5.44
CA PRO A 17 -14.74 -7.32 -5.92
C PRO A 17 -15.96 -7.77 -6.72
N ALA A 18 -17.13 -7.16 -6.47
CA ALA A 18 -18.39 -7.52 -7.15
C ALA A 18 -18.34 -7.35 -8.67
N THR A 19 -17.54 -6.40 -9.16
CA THR A 19 -17.42 -6.05 -10.59
C THR A 19 -16.09 -6.49 -11.21
N GLY A 20 -15.27 -7.25 -10.47
CA GLY A 20 -13.90 -7.57 -10.87
C GLY A 20 -12.88 -6.46 -10.62
N LEU A 21 -13.31 -5.26 -10.23
CA LEU A 21 -12.45 -4.13 -9.86
C LEU A 21 -12.84 -3.53 -8.50
N ARG A 22 -11.86 -3.37 -7.61
CA ARG A 22 -11.98 -2.56 -6.39
C ARG A 22 -10.70 -1.75 -6.18
N LEU A 23 -10.85 -0.49 -5.82
CA LEU A 23 -9.76 0.36 -5.39
C LEU A 23 -9.99 0.72 -3.92
N THR A 24 -8.98 0.44 -3.10
CA THR A 24 -8.97 0.79 -1.68
C THR A 24 -7.84 1.77 -1.43
N TRP A 25 -8.17 2.95 -0.93
CA TRP A 25 -7.17 3.94 -0.54
C TRP A 25 -6.55 3.56 0.81
N MET A 26 -5.24 3.38 0.83
CA MET A 26 -4.47 2.92 2.00
C MET A 26 -3.77 4.07 2.74
N GLY A 27 -3.93 5.31 2.24
CA GLY A 27 -3.34 6.54 2.79
C GLY A 27 -2.19 7.07 1.92
N HIS A 28 -2.01 8.40 1.92
CA HIS A 28 -1.09 9.10 1.02
C HIS A 28 -1.33 8.68 -0.44
N SER A 29 -0.29 8.26 -1.16
CA SER A 29 -0.36 7.72 -2.53
C SER A 29 -0.55 6.20 -2.56
N SER A 30 -0.65 5.52 -1.41
CA SER A 30 -0.83 4.08 -1.35
C SER A 30 -2.26 3.67 -1.73
N VAL A 31 -2.37 2.83 -2.76
CA VAL A 31 -3.65 2.28 -3.23
C VAL A 31 -3.51 0.78 -3.45
N LEU A 32 -4.43 0.01 -2.86
CA LEU A 32 -4.62 -1.39 -3.22
C LEU A 32 -5.66 -1.46 -4.35
N ALA A 33 -5.25 -1.97 -5.50
CA ALA A 33 -6.15 -2.33 -6.58
C ALA A 33 -6.34 -3.85 -6.62
N GLU A 34 -7.59 -4.28 -6.59
CA GLU A 34 -7.98 -5.65 -6.89
C GLU A 34 -8.63 -5.64 -8.27
N ILE A 35 -7.95 -6.22 -9.26
CA ILE A 35 -8.38 -6.23 -10.67
C ILE A 35 -8.21 -7.63 -11.25
N ASP A 36 -9.28 -8.19 -11.81
CA ASP A 36 -9.29 -9.53 -12.42
C ASP A 36 -8.65 -10.62 -11.55
N GLY A 37 -8.92 -10.56 -10.24
CA GLY A 37 -8.40 -11.51 -9.25
C GLY A 37 -6.93 -11.28 -8.85
N ARG A 38 -6.31 -10.19 -9.28
CA ARG A 38 -4.94 -9.80 -8.91
C ARG A 38 -4.94 -8.63 -7.95
N ARG A 39 -3.96 -8.62 -7.03
CA ARG A 39 -3.68 -7.53 -6.09
C ARG A 39 -2.47 -6.75 -6.54
N ILE A 40 -2.69 -5.49 -6.89
CA ILE A 40 -1.66 -4.53 -7.27
C ILE A 40 -1.59 -3.45 -6.19
N LEU A 41 -0.41 -3.22 -5.63
CA LEU A 41 -0.18 -2.23 -4.59
C LEU A 41 0.69 -1.09 -5.13
N PHE A 42 0.11 0.10 -5.21
CA PHE A 42 0.78 1.30 -5.71
C PHE A 42 1.42 2.05 -4.54
N ASP A 43 2.66 2.53 -4.73
CA ASP A 43 3.43 3.38 -3.82
C ASP A 43 3.26 3.02 -2.33
N PRO A 44 3.62 1.78 -1.92
CA PRO A 44 3.26 1.28 -0.61
C PRO A 44 4.11 1.88 0.50
N VAL A 45 3.46 2.58 1.44
CA VAL A 45 4.09 3.14 2.64
C VAL A 45 3.38 2.64 3.88
N TRP A 46 4.00 1.70 4.61
CA TRP A 46 3.56 1.24 5.94
C TRP A 46 4.43 1.76 7.08
N GLY A 47 5.58 2.36 6.76
CA GLY A 47 6.45 3.03 7.71
C GLY A 47 5.74 4.14 8.49
N GLU A 48 6.25 4.37 9.70
CA GLU A 48 5.78 5.46 10.58
C GLU A 48 6.31 6.83 10.14
N ARG A 49 7.41 6.85 9.39
CA ARG A 49 8.03 8.07 8.88
C ARG A 49 8.47 7.91 7.43
N CYS A 50 8.22 8.93 6.62
CA CYS A 50 8.77 9.05 5.26
C CYS A 50 10.19 9.63 5.37
N SER A 51 11.15 8.80 5.78
CA SER A 51 12.50 9.25 6.12
C SER A 51 13.51 8.09 6.12
N PRO A 52 14.79 8.35 5.80
CA PRO A 52 15.85 7.37 6.03
C PRO A 52 16.16 7.15 7.52
N PHE A 53 15.70 8.04 8.40
CA PHE A 53 15.94 7.97 9.84
C PHE A 53 14.67 7.62 10.61
N PRO A 54 14.73 6.72 11.61
CA PRO A 54 13.56 6.37 12.43
C PRO A 54 13.13 7.48 13.40
N PHE A 55 14.02 8.45 13.69
CA PHE A 55 13.80 9.50 14.69
C PHE A 55 13.54 10.90 14.11
N ALA A 56 13.72 11.09 12.81
CA ALA A 56 13.62 12.41 12.15
C ALA A 56 12.82 12.31 10.84
N GLY A 57 12.27 13.43 10.39
CA GLY A 57 11.48 13.52 9.15
C GLY A 57 9.97 13.38 9.36
N PRO A 58 9.17 13.55 8.29
CA PRO A 58 7.71 13.55 8.34
C PRO A 58 7.17 12.28 9.01
N LYS A 59 6.36 12.46 10.05
CA LYS A 59 5.66 11.36 10.74
C LYS A 59 4.27 11.21 10.14
N ARG A 60 3.85 9.96 9.97
CA ARG A 60 2.47 9.60 9.61
C ARG A 60 1.48 10.28 10.56
N LEU A 61 0.42 10.85 10.00
CA LEU A 61 -0.65 11.53 10.75
C LEU A 61 -1.86 10.62 11.02
N HIS A 62 -2.08 9.62 10.17
CA HIS A 62 -3.18 8.67 10.27
C HIS A 62 -2.67 7.24 10.19
N PRO A 63 -3.12 6.32 11.05
CA PRO A 63 -2.71 4.92 10.97
C PRO A 63 -3.04 4.33 9.60
N THR A 64 -2.25 3.36 9.15
CA THR A 64 -2.61 2.55 7.98
C THR A 64 -3.93 1.83 8.26
N PRO A 65 -4.87 1.71 7.29
CA PRO A 65 -6.17 1.07 7.53
C PRO A 65 -6.05 -0.39 7.99
N LEU A 66 -5.02 -1.08 7.51
CA LEU A 66 -4.72 -2.48 7.82
C LEU A 66 -3.20 -2.67 7.95
N SER A 67 -2.77 -3.71 8.65
CA SER A 67 -1.36 -4.12 8.62
C SER A 67 -1.00 -4.66 7.23
N LEU A 68 0.28 -4.60 6.88
CA LEU A 68 0.75 -5.10 5.58
C LEU A 68 0.45 -6.60 5.41
N ALA A 69 0.64 -7.40 6.47
CA ALA A 69 0.34 -8.82 6.49
C ALA A 69 -1.17 -9.13 6.31
N ALA A 70 -2.05 -8.24 6.78
CA ALA A 70 -3.49 -8.39 6.63
C ALA A 70 -3.97 -8.23 5.19
N LEU A 71 -3.14 -7.68 4.29
CA LEU A 71 -3.46 -7.61 2.86
C LEU A 71 -3.38 -8.99 2.18
N GLY A 72 -2.77 -9.99 2.79
CA GLY A 72 -2.47 -11.26 2.14
C GLY A 72 -1.46 -11.09 0.98
N PRO A 73 -1.44 -12.04 0.02
CA PRO A 73 -0.54 -11.97 -1.12
C PRO A 73 -0.78 -10.73 -1.99
N VAL A 74 0.31 -10.07 -2.39
CA VAL A 74 0.32 -8.99 -3.37
C VAL A 74 1.03 -9.52 -4.61
N ASP A 75 0.36 -9.47 -5.77
CA ASP A 75 0.93 -9.98 -7.02
C ASP A 75 1.95 -9.00 -7.59
N VAL A 76 1.64 -7.69 -7.54
CA VAL A 76 2.46 -6.63 -8.13
C VAL A 76 2.56 -5.43 -7.20
N VAL A 77 3.76 -4.88 -7.05
CA VAL A 77 3.99 -3.54 -6.51
C VAL A 77 4.37 -2.61 -7.63
N VAL A 78 3.72 -1.45 -7.70
CA VAL A 78 4.04 -0.39 -8.66
C VAL A 78 4.61 0.80 -7.89
N ILE A 79 5.78 1.27 -8.30
CA ILE A 79 6.46 2.41 -7.68
C ILE A 79 6.51 3.54 -8.71
N SER A 80 6.07 4.73 -8.33
CA SER A 80 6.06 5.89 -9.22
C SER A 80 7.41 6.61 -9.30
N HIS A 81 8.12 6.76 -8.17
CA HIS A 81 9.44 7.39 -8.07
C HIS A 81 10.10 7.07 -6.71
N ASP A 82 11.33 7.54 -6.49
CA ASP A 82 12.23 7.12 -5.41
C ASP A 82 12.20 8.01 -4.15
N HIS A 83 11.19 8.87 -3.98
CA HIS A 83 11.04 9.64 -2.75
C HIS A 83 10.50 8.78 -1.59
N TYR A 84 10.92 9.08 -0.35
CA TYR A 84 10.59 8.30 0.84
C TYR A 84 9.09 8.19 1.17
N ASP A 85 8.27 9.09 0.64
CA ASP A 85 6.81 9.03 0.78
C ASP A 85 6.13 8.21 -0.33
N HIS A 86 6.89 7.61 -1.24
CA HIS A 86 6.44 6.67 -2.27
C HIS A 86 7.22 5.34 -2.25
N LEU A 87 8.48 5.37 -1.80
CA LEU A 87 9.41 4.25 -1.69
C LEU A 87 9.80 4.03 -0.22
N ASP A 88 8.97 3.30 0.51
CA ASP A 88 9.21 3.00 1.92
C ASP A 88 10.01 1.71 2.11
N LEU A 89 11.30 1.84 2.42
CA LEU A 89 12.23 0.72 2.55
C LEU A 89 11.75 -0.46 3.43
N PRO A 90 11.21 -0.28 4.65
CA PRO A 90 10.72 -1.41 5.45
C PRO A 90 9.56 -2.15 4.76
N THR A 91 8.67 -1.43 4.09
CA THR A 91 7.55 -2.03 3.33
C THR A 91 8.06 -2.83 2.14
N ILE A 92 8.96 -2.24 1.34
CA ILE A 92 9.53 -2.92 0.18
C ILE A 92 10.31 -4.16 0.59
N ARG A 93 11.10 -4.11 1.67
CA ARG A 93 11.82 -5.29 2.19
C ARG A 93 10.88 -6.41 2.62
N ALA A 94 9.75 -6.08 3.24
CA ALA A 94 8.76 -7.08 3.63
C ALA A 94 8.13 -7.77 2.41
N LEU A 95 7.86 -7.02 1.34
CA LEU A 95 7.25 -7.54 0.10
C LEU A 95 8.26 -8.25 -0.82
N ALA A 96 9.54 -7.84 -0.78
CA ALA A 96 10.61 -8.49 -1.55
C ALA A 96 10.93 -9.91 -1.06
N GLY A 97 10.44 -10.30 0.12
CA GLY A 97 10.53 -11.67 0.64
C GLY A 97 9.44 -12.61 0.11
N THR A 98 8.58 -12.17 -0.81
CA THR A 98 7.48 -12.94 -1.38
C THR A 98 7.60 -13.03 -2.91
N ASP A 99 6.64 -13.69 -3.58
CA ASP A 99 6.58 -13.78 -5.04
C ASP A 99 6.09 -12.49 -5.74
N THR A 100 6.17 -11.33 -5.05
CA THR A 100 5.70 -10.04 -5.57
C THR A 100 6.57 -9.59 -6.74
N VAL A 101 5.95 -9.23 -7.87
CA VAL A 101 6.64 -8.56 -8.98
C VAL A 101 6.71 -7.06 -8.73
N PHE A 102 7.86 -6.44 -8.98
CA PHE A 102 8.03 -4.99 -8.83
C PHE A 102 8.10 -4.31 -10.20
N ALA A 103 7.15 -3.42 -10.48
CA ALA A 103 7.18 -2.52 -11.62
C ALA A 103 7.64 -1.14 -11.13
N VAL A 104 8.80 -0.70 -11.61
CA VAL A 104 9.50 0.51 -11.12
C VAL A 104 9.96 1.38 -12.29
N PRO A 105 10.24 2.67 -12.07
CA PRO A 105 10.83 3.53 -13.09
C PRO A 105 12.21 3.04 -13.51
N LEU A 106 12.64 3.45 -14.71
CA LEU A 106 14.04 3.30 -15.09
C LEU A 106 14.90 4.20 -14.19
N GLY A 107 16.03 3.66 -13.72
CA GLY A 107 16.93 4.30 -12.75
C GLY A 107 17.38 5.70 -13.13
#